data_AF-G5JPU9-F1
#
_entry.id   AF-G5JPU9-F1
#
_cell.length_a   1.000
_cell.length_b   1.000
_cell.length_c   1.000
_cell.angle_alpha   90.00
_cell.angle_beta   90.00
_cell.angle_gamma   90.00
#
_symmetry.space_group_name_H-M   'P 1'
#
loop_
_entity.id
_entity.type
_entity.pdbx_description
1 polymer ?
#
loop_
_entity_poly.entity_id
_entity_poly.type
_entity_poly.pdbx_seq_one_letter_code
_entity_poly.pdbx_strand_id
1 'polypeptide(L)' 'MSKPDTLDLAKEANRTGLAHFAMSLGNREAVDDLTKRLEADGYKCINSPQTTGDGYYESVILGFEDNIIELTV' A
#
# COMPACT_ATOMS: atom_id res chain seq x y z
N MET A 1 10.41 -24.03 5.03
CA MET A 1 9.35 -24.42 5.97
C MET A 1 8.03 -23.97 5.38
N SER A 2 7.12 -24.88 5.03
CA SER A 2 5.74 -24.57 4.65
C SER A 2 4.81 -24.98 5.79
N LYS A 3 3.82 -24.14 6.11
CA LYS A 3 2.76 -24.45 7.08
C LYS A 3 1.45 -24.59 6.30
N PRO A 4 1.08 -25.81 5.86
CA PRO A 4 -0.04 -26.03 4.95
C PRO A 4 -1.41 -25.65 5.55
N ASP A 5 -1.51 -25.57 6.88
CA ASP A 5 -2.75 -25.19 7.58
C ASP A 5 -2.90 -23.67 7.80
N THR A 6 -2.03 -22.86 7.20
CA THR A 6 -2.15 -21.39 7.27
C THR A 6 -3.32 -20.95 6.40
N LEU A 7 -4.30 -20.29 7.00
CA LEU A 7 -5.46 -19.77 6.28
C LEU A 7 -5.13 -18.39 5.69
N ASP A 8 -5.36 -18.24 4.39
CA ASP A 8 -5.33 -16.95 3.69
C ASP A 8 -6.78 -16.47 3.50
N LEU A 9 -7.32 -15.86 4.55
CA LEU A 9 -8.69 -15.35 4.57
C LEU A 9 -8.74 -13.91 4.06
N ALA A 10 -9.80 -13.58 3.33
CA ALA A 10 -10.02 -12.24 2.77
C ALA A 10 -9.81 -11.13 3.82
N LYS A 11 -9.07 -10.10 3.41
CA LYS A 11 -8.71 -8.95 4.24
C LYS A 11 -9.49 -7.71 3.86
N GLU A 12 -10.66 -7.54 4.48
CA GLU A 12 -11.40 -6.28 4.38
C GLU A 12 -10.57 -5.11 4.93
N ALA A 13 -10.57 -3.97 4.22
CA ALA A 13 -9.76 -2.81 4.58
C ALA A 13 -10.10 -2.25 5.97
N ASN A 14 -11.38 -2.27 6.35
CA ASN A 14 -11.87 -1.76 7.63
C ASN A 14 -12.17 -2.90 8.61
N ARG A 15 -11.12 -3.63 9.01
CA ARG A 15 -11.21 -4.67 10.04
C ARG A 15 -10.22 -4.41 11.18
N THR A 16 -10.47 -5.02 12.34
CA THR A 16 -9.51 -5.00 13.46
C THR A 16 -8.25 -5.82 13.12
N GLY A 17 -7.11 -5.43 13.71
CA GLY A 17 -5.81 -6.06 13.48
C GLY A 17 -4.83 -5.12 12.77
N LEU A 18 -3.88 -5.68 12.02
CA LEU A 18 -2.92 -4.89 11.24
C LEU A 18 -3.63 -4.19 10.07
N ALA A 19 -3.77 -2.87 10.18
CA ALA A 19 -4.44 -2.03 9.19
C ALA A 19 -3.63 -1.90 7.90
N HIS A 20 -2.42 -1.36 7.98
CA HIS A 20 -1.53 -1.12 6.83
C HIS A 20 -0.08 -0.95 7.28
N PHE A 21 0.82 -0.82 6.31
CA PHE A 21 2.18 -0.30 6.49
C PHE A 21 2.31 1.05 5.78
N ALA A 22 3.11 1.96 6.33
CA ALA A 22 3.48 3.21 5.67
C ALA A 22 5.00 3.28 5.49
N MET A 23 5.45 3.69 4.32
CA MET A 23 6.87 3.84 3.97
C MET A 23 7.13 5.24 3.41
N SER A 24 7.93 6.03 4.12
CA SER A 24 8.37 7.35 3.66
C SER A 24 9.49 7.20 2.62
N LEU A 25 9.33 7.91 1.50
CA LEU A 25 10.27 7.97 0.39
C LEU A 25 11.03 9.32 0.33
N GLY A 26 10.68 10.25 1.21
CA GLY A 26 11.40 11.50 1.46
C GLY A 26 11.01 12.67 0.56
N ASN A 27 10.37 12.45 -0.59
CA ASN A 27 9.84 13.51 -1.45
C ASN A 27 8.68 13.03 -2.35
N ARG A 28 7.95 13.98 -2.94
CA ARG A 28 6.74 13.71 -3.74
C ARG A 28 7.07 12.99 -5.04
N GLU A 29 8.18 13.34 -5.66
CA GLU A 29 8.64 12.76 -6.92
C GLU A 29 8.93 11.27 -6.76
N ALA A 30 9.54 10.87 -5.64
CA ALA A 30 9.79 9.46 -5.32
C ALA A 30 8.49 8.66 -5.12
N VAL A 31 7.47 9.26 -4.50
CA VAL A 31 6.13 8.67 -4.40
C VAL A 31 5.54 8.48 -5.79
N ASP A 32 5.55 9.50 -6.63
CA ASP A 32 5.00 9.45 -7.99
C ASP A 32 5.70 8.39 -8.85
N ASP A 33 7.03 8.34 -8.81
CA ASP A 33 7.85 7.44 -9.63
C ASP A 33 7.70 5.98 -9.19
N LEU A 34 7.70 5.71 -7.88
CA LEU A 34 7.49 4.35 -7.38
C LEU A 34 6.06 3.88 -7.64
N THR A 35 5.06 4.76 -7.50
CA THR A 35 3.66 4.42 -7.80
C THR A 35 3.48 4.01 -9.26
N LYS A 36 3.96 4.83 -10.19
CA LYS A 36 3.88 4.54 -11.64
C LYS A 36 4.57 3.22 -11.98
N ARG A 37 5.73 2.96 -11.38
CA ARG A 37 6.45 1.70 -11.58
C ARG A 37 5.64 0.51 -11.08
N LEU A 38 5.07 0.60 -9.88
CA LEU A 38 4.26 -0.49 -9.31
C LEU A 38 2.99 -0.75 -10.14
N GLU A 39 2.31 0.30 -10.61
CA GLU A 39 1.17 0.15 -11.53
C GLU A 39 1.60 -0.52 -12.84
N ALA A 40 2.73 -0.13 -13.42
CA ALA A 40 3.27 -0.74 -14.63
C ALA A 40 3.68 -2.22 -14.43
N ASP A 41 4.16 -2.56 -13.23
CA ASP A 41 4.51 -3.92 -12.82
C ASP A 41 3.26 -4.77 -12.46
N GLY A 42 2.05 -4.19 -12.53
CA GLY A 42 0.78 -4.89 -12.35
C GLY A 42 0.23 -4.90 -10.92
N TYR A 43 0.83 -4.15 -10.00
CA TYR A 43 0.28 -3.97 -8.65
C TYR A 43 -0.91 -3.03 -8.68
N LYS A 44 -1.92 -3.33 -7.87
CA LYS A 44 -3.14 -2.51 -7.81
C LYS A 44 -2.89 -1.26 -6.98
N CYS A 45 -2.94 -0.11 -7.65
CA CYS A 45 -3.05 1.19 -6.99
C CYS A 45 -4.50 1.40 -6.53
N ILE A 46 -4.70 1.55 -5.22
CA ILE A 46 -6.01 1.81 -4.61
C ILE A 46 -6.30 3.31 -4.69
N ASN A 47 -5.31 4.14 -4.34
CA ASN A 47 -5.36 5.59 -4.43
C ASN A 47 -4.10 6.10 -5.13
N SER A 48 -4.27 6.84 -6.22
CA SER A 48 -3.17 7.54 -6.89
C SER A 48 -2.54 8.61 -5.96
N PRO A 49 -1.31 9.07 -6.24
CA PRO A 49 -0.63 10.06 -5.42
C PRO A 49 -1.49 11.32 -5.20
N GLN A 50 -1.77 11.66 -3.94
CA GLN A 50 -2.61 12.79 -3.56
C GLN A 50 -2.27 13.29 -2.16
N THR A 51 -2.71 14.49 -1.82
CA THR A 51 -2.64 14.99 -0.44
C THR A 51 -3.92 14.60 0.31
N THR A 52 -3.77 13.91 1.43
CA THR A 52 -4.87 13.48 2.31
C THR A 52 -5.36 14.60 3.22
N GLY A 53 -6.52 14.39 3.87
CA GLY A 53 -7.13 15.38 4.76
C GLY A 53 -6.32 15.70 6.02
N ASP A 54 -5.40 14.82 6.41
CA ASP A 54 -4.45 14.99 7.51
C ASP A 54 -3.08 15.52 7.08
N GLY A 55 -2.89 15.80 5.78
CA GLY A 55 -1.77 16.57 5.25
C GLY A 55 -0.59 15.76 4.70
N TYR A 56 -0.69 14.43 4.65
CA TYR A 56 0.32 13.60 4.00
C TYR A 56 0.18 13.65 2.48
N TYR A 57 1.29 13.66 1.76
CA TYR A 57 1.28 13.34 0.32
C TYR A 57 1.64 11.88 0.18
N GLU A 58 0.70 11.10 -0.35
CA GLU A 58 0.82 9.66 -0.39
C GLU A 58 0.10 9.03 -1.59
N SER A 59 0.49 7.80 -1.90
CA SER A 59 -0.29 6.87 -2.73
C SER A 59 -0.54 5.58 -1.93
N VAL A 60 -1.53 4.79 -2.36
CA VAL A 60 -1.92 3.56 -1.67
C VAL A 60 -1.88 2.38 -2.62
N ILE A 61 -1.07 1.37 -2.30
CA ILE A 61 -0.86 0.16 -3.11
C ILE A 61 -1.42 -1.06 -2.36
N LEU A 62 -2.09 -1.96 -3.07
CA LEU A 62 -2.39 -3.31 -2.57
C LEU A 62 -1.15 -4.18 -2.73
N GLY A 63 -0.51 -4.50 -1.61
CA GLY A 63 0.69 -5.32 -1.52
C GLY A 63 0.39 -6.81 -1.38
N PHE A 64 1.36 -7.53 -0.81
CA PHE A 64 1.27 -8.97 -0.54
C PHE A 64 0.15 -9.28 0.46
N GLU A 65 -0.52 -10.44 0.30
CA GLU A 65 -1.59 -10.92 1.21
C GLU A 65 -2.66 -9.84 1.48
N ASP A 66 -3.01 -9.08 0.45
CA ASP A 66 -3.95 -7.95 0.50
C ASP A 66 -3.60 -6.89 1.57
N ASN A 67 -2.33 -6.80 1.96
CA ASN A 67 -1.87 -5.75 2.86
C ASN A 67 -1.81 -4.40 2.14
N ILE A 68 -2.39 -3.39 2.76
CA ILE A 68 -2.32 -2.02 2.27
C ILE A 68 -0.94 -1.44 2.58
N ILE A 69 -0.32 -0.80 1.60
CA ILE A 69 0.95 -0.10 1.72
C ILE A 69 0.75 1.35 1.26
N GLU A 70 0.95 2.28 2.19
CA GLU A 70 1.00 3.72 1.93
C GLU A 70 2.45 4.11 1.59
N LEU A 71 2.65 4.73 0.43
CA LEU A 71 3.91 5.34 0.05
C LEU A 71 3.82 6.83 0.31
N THR A 72 4.54 7.34 1.30
CA THR A 72 4.42 8.72 1.76
C THR A 72 5.69 9.51 1.47
N VAL A 73 5.60 10.83 1.64
CA VAL A 73 6.79 11.68 1.85
C VAL A 73 7.39 11.38 3.21
#